data_AF-A0A091RLP7-F1
#
_entry.id   AF-A0A091RLP7-F1
#
_cell.length_a   1.000
_cell.length_b   1.000
_cell.length_c   1.000
_cell.angle_alpha   90.00
_cell.angle_beta   90.00
_cell.angle_gamma   90.00
#
_symmetry.space_group_name_H-M   'P 1'
#
loop_
_entity.id
_entity.type
_entity.pdbx_description
1 polymer ?
#
loop_
_entity_poly.entity_id
_entity_poly.type
_entity_poly.pdbx_seq_one_letter_code
_entity_poly.pdbx_strand_id
1 'polypeptide(L)' 'LDMGRFRLDIRKKFFTVRVVRHWHRLPREVVDAPSLKVFKARLDGALGNLV' A
#
# COMPACT_ATOMS: atom_id res chain seq x y z
N LEU A 1 -7.11 -22.28 14.32
CA LEU A 1 -7.75 -22.01 13.01
C LEU A 1 -7.08 -20.76 12.44
N ASP A 2 -5.75 -20.82 12.27
CA ASP A 2 -4.89 -19.62 12.28
C ASP A 2 -4.07 -19.42 10.98
N MET A 3 -4.02 -20.43 10.11
CA MET A 3 -3.30 -20.35 8.84
C MET A 3 -3.88 -19.27 7.89
N GLY A 4 -5.19 -19.04 7.95
CA GLY A 4 -5.85 -18.01 7.14
C GLY A 4 -5.44 -16.59 7.53
N ARG A 5 -5.39 -16.29 8.83
CA ARG A 5 -4.92 -15.00 9.35
C ARG A 5 -3.43 -14.81 9.10
N PHE A 6 -2.62 -15.84 9.33
CA PHE A 6 -1.17 -15.80 9.07
C PHE A 6 -0.85 -15.48 7.60
N ARG A 7 -1.55 -16.14 6.67
CA ARG A 7 -1.38 -15.93 5.23
C ARG A 7 -1.84 -14.53 4.79
N LEU A 8 -2.90 -14.01 5.40
CA LEU A 8 -3.36 -12.63 5.18
C LEU A 8 -2.36 -11.60 5.69
N ASP A 9 -1.81 -11.80 6.89
CA ASP A 9 -0.84 -10.87 7.51
C ASP A 9 0.46 -10.79 6.70
N ILE A 10 0.96 -11.94 6.22
CA ILE A 10 2.11 -12.01 5.31
C ILE A 10 1.81 -11.28 4.01
N ARG A 11 0.65 -11.52 3.39
CA ARG A 11 0.28 -10.87 2.13
C ARG A 11 0.18 -9.36 2.28
N LYS A 12 -0.38 -8.90 3.41
CA LYS A 12 -0.49 -7.47 3.75
C LYS A 12 0.90 -6.84 3.90
N LYS A 13 1.79 -7.43 4.70
CA LYS A 13 3.18 -6.95 4.87
C LYS A 13 3.94 -6.91 3.54
N PHE A 14 3.82 -7.97 2.73
CA PHE A 14 4.50 -8.05 1.43
C PHE A 14 3.97 -7.01 0.45
N PHE A 15 2.65 -6.76 0.44
CA PHE A 15 2.02 -5.75 -0.39
C PHE A 15 2.53 -4.34 -0.03
N THR A 16 2.60 -3.99 1.26
CA THR A 16 3.13 -2.69 1.71
C THR A 16 4.58 -2.49 1.26
N VAL A 17 5.46 -3.47 1.45
CA VAL A 17 6.87 -3.38 1.03
C VAL A 17 7.00 -3.22 -0.48
N ARG A 18 6.21 -3.96 -1.26
CA ARG A 18 6.20 -3.87 -2.73
C ARG A 18 5.71 -2.50 -3.21
N VAL A 19 4.64 -1.98 -2.63
CA VAL A 19 4.07 -0.67 -2.98
C VAL A 19 5.07 0.45 -2.66
N VAL A 20 5.68 0.45 -1.47
CA VAL A 20 6.68 1.47 -1.07
C VAL A 20 7.90 1.45 -1.99
N ARG A 21 8.42 0.26 -2.31
CA ARG A 21 9.57 0.12 -3.23
C ARG A 21 9.24 0.57 -4.66
N HIS A 22 8.00 0.37 -5.11
CA HIS A 22 7.56 0.83 -6.42
C HIS A 22 7.39 2.35 -6.44
N TRP A 23 6.84 2.91 -5.36
CA TRP A 23 6.68 4.35 -5.18
C TRP A 23 8.02 5.10 -5.18
N HIS A 24 9.05 4.56 -4.53
CA HIS A 24 10.39 5.14 -4.51
C HIS A 24 11.10 5.10 -5.88
N ARG A 25 10.57 4.32 -6.84
CA ARG A 25 11.07 4.23 -8.22
C ARG A 25 10.26 5.06 -9.20
N LEU A 26 9.12 5.64 -8.79
CA LEU A 26 8.31 6.48 -9.65
C LEU A 26 8.90 7.89 -9.74
N PRO A 27 8.92 8.51 -10.93
CA PRO A 27 9.28 9.93 -11.09
C PRO A 27 8.33 10.80 -10.27
N ARG A 28 8.88 11.85 -9.66
CA ARG A 28 8.15 12.75 -8.76
C ARG A 28 6.93 13.41 -9.44
N GLU A 29 7.00 13.65 -10.74
CA GLU A 29 5.90 14.17 -11.57
C GLU A 29 4.73 13.19 -11.71
N VAL A 30 5.01 11.89 -11.80
CA VAL A 30 3.99 10.82 -11.85
C VAL A 30 3.33 10.64 -10.48
N VAL A 31 4.11 10.87 -9.43
CA VAL A 31 3.66 10.82 -8.03
C VAL A 31 2.76 12.00 -7.66
N ASP A 32 3.04 13.19 -8.20
CA ASP A 32 2.25 14.41 -7.95
C ASP A 32 1.01 14.54 -8.85
N ALA A 33 0.78 13.59 -9.77
CA ALA A 33 -0.42 13.54 -10.57
C ALA A 33 -1.68 13.49 -9.66
N PRO A 34 -2.75 14.23 -9.97
CA PRO A 34 -3.96 14.29 -9.14
C PRO A 34 -4.56 12.91 -8.84
N SER A 35 -4.49 11.99 -9.80
CA SER A 35 -4.96 10.60 -9.67
C SER A 35 -4.14 9.80 -8.66
N LEU A 36 -2.81 9.97 -8.61
CA LEU A 36 -1.94 9.26 -7.68
C LEU A 36 -2.05 9.81 -6.25
N LYS A 37 -2.26 11.12 -6.09
CA LYS A 37 -2.53 11.75 -4.79
C LYS A 37 -3.82 11.20 -4.16
N VAL A 38 -4.89 11.11 -4.95
CA VAL A 38 -6.17 10.52 -4.51
C VAL A 38 -6.00 9.03 -4.21
N PHE A 39 -5.23 8.30 -5.03
CA PHE A 39 -4.94 6.89 -4.80
C PHE A 39 -4.16 6.67 -3.50
N LYS A 40 -3.17 7.52 -3.20
CA LYS A 40 -2.41 7.48 -1.95
C LYS A 40 -3.30 7.75 -0.73
N ALA A 41 -4.14 8.78 -0.78
CA ALA A 41 -5.08 9.10 0.31
C ALA A 41 -6.05 7.94 0.60
N ARG A 42 -6.53 7.26 -0.45
CA ARG A 42 -7.37 6.05 -0.30
C ARG A 42 -6.59 4.88 0.31
N LEU A 43 -5.33 4.70 -0.09
CA LEU A 43 -4.45 3.67 0.47
C LEU A 43 -4.14 3.93 1.95
N ASP A 44 -3.79 5.16 2.32
CA ASP A 44 -3.52 5.54 3.71
C ASP A 44 -4.77 5.33 4.60
N GLY A 45 -5.96 5.69 4.12
CA GLY A 45 -7.22 5.41 4.83
C GLY A 45 -7.52 3.91 4.97
N ALA A 46 -7.28 3.12 3.93
CA ALA A 46 -7.50 1.67 3.95
C ALA A 46 -6.49 0.92 4.84
N LEU A 47 -5.24 1.36 4.88
CA LEU A 47 -4.20 0.80 5.72
C LEU A 47 -4.36 1.20 7.19
N GLY A 48 -4.82 2.43 7.46
CA GLY A 48 -5.14 2.92 8.80
C GLY A 48 -6.31 2.18 9.45
N ASN A 49 -7.31 1.78 8.66
CA ASN A 49 -8.45 0.96 9.13
C ASN A 49 -8.11 -0.52 9.37
N LEU A 50 -6.85 -0.91 9.19
CA LEU A 50 -6.40 -2.30 9.31
C LEU A 50 -5.54 -2.53 10.58
N VAL A 51 -5.69 -1.64 11.57
CA VAL A 51 -5.25 -1.74 12.98
C VAL A 51 -6.45 -2.08 13.85
#